data_AF-A0AAQ5ZLZ1-F1
#
_entry.id   AF-A0AAQ5ZLZ1-F1
#
_cell.length_a   1.000
_cell.length_b   1.000
_cell.length_c   1.000
_cell.angle_alpha   90.00
_cell.angle_beta   90.00
_cell.angle_gamma   90.00
#
_symmetry.space_group_name_H-M   'P 1'
#
loop_
_entity.id
_entity.type
_entity.pdbx_description
1 polymer ?
#
loop_
_entity_poly.entity_id
_entity_poly.type
_entity_poly.pdbx_seq_one_letter_code
_entity_poly.pdbx_strand_id
1 'polypeptide(L)'
;MAGTALKRLMAEYKQLTLNPPEGIVAGPANEENFFEWEALIMGPQDTCFEGGVFPAVLSFPSDYPLSPPKMRFTCDMFHPNRFPSVIGCMDGTHIPITAPSHNEADYVNRKSIHSINVQIICDAAYIISNVEAKWSGSVHDWRIYHESNLSNRLQRGEFDGLLLGDRGYHANLV
;
A
#
# COMPACT_ATOMS: atom_id res chain seq x y z
N MET A 1 12.23 -34.89 7.03
CA MET A 1 12.23 -33.73 7.95
C MET A 1 10.84 -33.10 8.15
N ALA A 2 9.73 -33.65 7.61
CA ALA A 2 8.38 -33.11 7.84
C ALA A 2 7.75 -33.42 9.22
N GLY A 3 8.29 -34.41 9.95
CA GLY A 3 7.70 -34.87 11.22
C GLY A 3 7.84 -33.90 12.40
N THR A 4 8.79 -32.96 12.36
CA THR A 4 9.00 -31.98 13.43
C THR A 4 8.05 -30.79 13.30
N ALA A 5 7.84 -30.29 12.09
CA ALA A 5 6.93 -29.18 11.81
C ALA A 5 5.48 -29.54 12.15
N LEU A 6 5.02 -30.73 11.71
CA LEU A 6 3.66 -31.19 12.00
C LEU A 6 3.38 -31.31 13.51
N LYS A 7 4.33 -31.88 14.28
CA LYS A 7 4.21 -31.97 15.74
C LYS A 7 4.10 -30.60 16.39
N ARG A 8 4.86 -29.62 15.89
CA ARG A 8 4.82 -28.24 16.37
C ARG A 8 3.46 -27.60 16.08
N LEU A 9 2.95 -27.73 14.86
CA LEU A 9 1.65 -27.18 14.46
C LEU A 9 0.49 -27.79 15.25
N MET A 10 0.52 -29.10 15.50
CA MET A 10 -0.48 -29.76 16.36
C MET A 10 -0.46 -29.23 17.79
N ALA A 11 0.72 -28.96 18.35
CA ALA A 11 0.86 -28.40 19.68
C ALA A 11 0.33 -26.95 19.74
N GLU A 12 0.63 -26.13 18.74
CA GLU A 12 0.13 -24.75 18.65
C GLU A 12 -1.38 -24.70 18.43
N TYR A 13 -1.93 -25.56 17.56
CA TYR A 13 -3.37 -25.67 17.37
C TYR A 13 -4.07 -26.00 18.70
N LYS A 14 -3.56 -26.98 19.44
CA LYS A 14 -4.09 -27.32 20.76
C LYS A 14 -4.04 -26.14 21.74
N GLN A 15 -2.96 -25.36 21.72
CA GLN A 15 -2.85 -24.16 22.57
C GLN A 15 -3.88 -23.10 22.18
N LEU A 16 -4.08 -22.86 20.89
CA LEU A 16 -5.08 -21.90 20.39
C LEU A 16 -6.51 -22.35 20.70
N THR A 17 -6.82 -23.65 20.65
CA THR A 17 -8.12 -24.18 21.07
C THR A 17 -8.35 -24.00 22.57
N LEU A 18 -7.29 -24.13 23.39
CA LEU A 18 -7.39 -24.03 24.84
C LEU A 18 -7.47 -22.57 25.33
N ASN A 19 -6.66 -21.69 24.75
CA ASN A 19 -6.53 -20.29 25.13
C ASN A 19 -6.53 -19.42 23.86
N PRO A 20 -7.69 -19.23 23.21
CA PRO A 20 -7.77 -18.41 22.01
C PRO A 20 -7.50 -16.94 22.35
N PRO A 21 -6.68 -16.23 21.56
CA PRO A 21 -6.56 -14.79 21.67
C PRO A 21 -7.91 -14.11 21.43
N GLU A 22 -8.20 -13.06 22.21
CA GLU A 22 -9.39 -12.25 21.97
C GLU A 22 -9.38 -11.68 20.55
N GLY A 23 -10.52 -11.74 19.87
CA GLY A 23 -10.61 -11.24 18.49
C GLY A 23 -10.18 -12.24 17.40
N ILE A 24 -9.59 -13.38 17.74
CA ILE A 24 -8.97 -14.27 16.74
C ILE A 24 -9.49 -15.70 16.88
N VAL A 25 -9.94 -16.26 15.75
CA VAL A 25 -10.22 -17.68 15.60
C VAL A 25 -9.32 -18.20 14.49
N ALA A 26 -8.56 -19.26 14.73
CA ALA A 26 -7.69 -19.84 13.70
C ALA A 26 -7.53 -21.36 13.88
N GLY A 27 -7.39 -22.09 12.76
CA GLY A 27 -7.18 -23.54 12.77
C GLY A 27 -6.90 -24.10 11.37
N PRO A 28 -6.47 -25.36 11.26
CA PRO A 28 -6.21 -26.00 9.98
C PRO A 28 -7.49 -26.03 9.11
N ALA A 29 -7.33 -25.72 7.83
CA ALA A 29 -8.44 -25.62 6.87
C ALA A 29 -9.14 -26.97 6.65
N ASN A 30 -8.40 -28.06 6.78
CA ASN A 30 -8.93 -29.43 6.79
C ASN A 30 -8.02 -30.35 7.62
N GLU A 31 -8.53 -31.54 7.94
CA GLU A 31 -7.83 -32.52 8.78
C GLU A 31 -6.65 -33.22 8.06
N GLU A 32 -6.58 -33.15 6.73
CA GLU A 32 -5.55 -33.78 5.92
C GLU A 32 -4.28 -32.92 5.79
N ASN A 33 -4.43 -31.60 5.76
CA ASN A 33 -3.37 -30.63 5.55
C ASN A 33 -3.24 -29.65 6.73
N PHE A 34 -2.40 -30.00 7.69
CA PHE A 34 -2.08 -29.14 8.84
C PHE A 34 -1.21 -27.92 8.50
N PHE A 35 -0.73 -27.78 7.27
CA PHE A 35 0.14 -26.68 6.83
C PHE A 35 -0.64 -25.51 6.21
N GLU A 36 -1.96 -25.62 6.07
CA GLU A 36 -2.82 -24.51 5.66
C GLU A 36 -3.91 -24.29 6.70
N TRP A 37 -4.00 -23.06 7.20
CA TRP A 37 -4.96 -22.68 8.23
C TRP A 37 -5.85 -21.55 7.75
N GLU A 38 -7.09 -21.57 8.20
CA GLU A 38 -8.01 -20.45 8.08
C GLU A 38 -8.05 -19.70 9.40
N ALA A 39 -8.16 -18.38 9.31
CA ALA A 39 -8.32 -17.49 10.45
C ALA A 39 -9.43 -16.47 10.20
N LEU A 40 -10.18 -16.15 11.25
CA LEU A 40 -11.11 -15.02 11.31
C LEU A 40 -10.56 -14.03 12.33
N ILE A 41 -10.33 -12.80 11.88
CA ILE A 41 -9.79 -11.73 12.72
C ILE A 41 -10.88 -10.67 12.87
N MET A 42 -11.29 -10.41 14.09
CA MET A 42 -12.21 -9.33 14.42
C MET A 42 -11.48 -8.00 14.41
N GLY A 43 -12.11 -6.99 13.83
CA GLY A 43 -11.57 -5.64 13.78
C GLY A 43 -11.41 -5.06 15.19
N PRO A 44 -10.24 -4.47 15.53
CA PRO A 44 -10.02 -3.88 16.84
C PRO A 44 -11.00 -2.73 17.13
N GLN A 45 -11.39 -2.60 18.40
CA GLN A 45 -12.14 -1.45 18.90
C GLN A 45 -11.35 -0.15 18.69
N ASP A 46 -12.05 0.97 18.53
CA ASP A 46 -11.51 2.30 18.29
C ASP A 46 -10.69 2.41 16.98
N THR A 47 -11.00 1.59 15.97
CA THR A 47 -10.40 1.66 14.62
C THR A 47 -11.47 1.71 13.54
N CYS A 48 -11.09 2.08 12.30
CA CYS A 48 -12.01 2.00 11.15
C CYS A 48 -12.45 0.57 10.78
N PHE A 49 -11.87 -0.44 11.43
CA PHE A 49 -12.18 -1.85 11.25
C PHE A 49 -13.15 -2.40 12.31
N GLU A 50 -13.47 -1.62 13.35
CA GLU A 50 -14.33 -2.04 14.45
C GLU A 50 -15.65 -2.65 13.94
N GLY A 51 -16.02 -3.81 14.49
CA GLY A 51 -17.20 -4.57 14.07
C GLY A 51 -17.03 -5.39 12.79
N GLY A 52 -15.90 -5.24 12.07
CA GLY A 52 -15.56 -6.05 10.91
C GLY A 52 -15.02 -7.44 11.29
N VAL A 53 -15.14 -8.39 10.36
CA VAL A 53 -14.53 -9.73 10.46
C VAL A 53 -13.77 -10.01 9.18
N PHE A 54 -12.47 -10.25 9.31
CA PHE A 54 -11.52 -10.34 8.20
C PHE A 54 -11.00 -11.77 8.09
N PRO A 55 -11.50 -12.57 7.11
CA PRO A 55 -10.98 -13.90 6.87
C PRO A 55 -9.57 -13.84 6.27
N ALA A 56 -8.71 -14.75 6.73
CA ALA A 56 -7.33 -14.89 6.28
C ALA A 56 -6.92 -16.37 6.18
N VAL A 57 -5.90 -16.62 5.36
CA VAL A 57 -5.27 -17.93 5.21
C VAL A 57 -3.81 -17.83 5.63
N LEU A 58 -3.36 -18.78 6.45
CA LEU A 58 -1.97 -18.96 6.82
C LEU A 58 -1.41 -20.23 6.14
N SER A 59 -0.28 -20.10 5.46
CA SER A 59 0.43 -21.21 4.83
C SER A 59 1.78 -21.40 5.51
N PHE A 60 1.99 -22.56 6.12
CA PHE A 60 3.20 -22.91 6.85
C PHE A 60 4.20 -23.65 5.94
N PRO A 61 5.50 -23.31 5.98
CA PRO A 61 6.49 -24.04 5.21
C PRO A 61 6.83 -25.39 5.90
N SER A 62 7.36 -26.34 5.15
CA SER A 62 7.68 -27.69 5.66
C SER A 62 8.77 -27.72 6.73
N ASP A 63 9.57 -26.66 6.83
CA ASP A 63 10.66 -26.46 7.79
C ASP A 63 10.24 -25.56 8.98
N TYR A 64 8.96 -25.23 9.12
CA TYR A 64 8.44 -24.50 10.27
C TYR A 64 8.87 -25.17 11.60
N PRO A 65 9.33 -24.42 12.62
CA PRO A 65 9.34 -22.96 12.74
C PRO A 65 10.63 -22.25 12.26
N LEU A 66 11.52 -22.92 11.53
CA LEU A 66 12.75 -22.29 11.04
C LEU A 66 12.46 -21.17 10.03
N SER A 67 11.51 -21.43 9.12
CA SER A 67 10.94 -20.42 8.23
C SER A 67 9.55 -20.00 8.72
N PRO A 68 9.19 -18.70 8.61
CA PRO A 68 7.90 -18.20 9.07
C PRO A 68 6.74 -18.61 8.15
N PRO A 69 5.50 -18.64 8.65
CA PRO A 69 4.32 -18.80 7.80
C PRO A 69 4.09 -17.56 6.95
N LYS A 70 3.39 -17.74 5.83
CA LYS A 70 2.83 -16.64 5.03
C LYS A 70 1.36 -16.46 5.40
N MET A 71 0.90 -15.22 5.52
CA MET A 71 -0.51 -14.91 5.78
C MET A 71 -1.06 -14.02 4.67
N ARG A 72 -2.30 -14.26 4.26
CA ARG A 72 -3.06 -13.39 3.34
C ARG A 72 -4.50 -13.25 3.80
N PHE A 73 -5.05 -12.04 3.72
CA PHE A 73 -6.50 -11.85 3.83
C PHE A 73 -7.18 -12.35 2.53
N THR A 74 -8.34 -13.00 2.67
CA THR A 74 -9.12 -13.51 1.53
C THR A 74 -10.31 -12.63 1.19
N CYS A 75 -10.67 -11.69 2.06
CA CYS A 75 -11.66 -10.66 1.77
C CYS A 75 -11.02 -9.45 1.07
N ASP A 76 -11.84 -8.75 0.29
CA ASP A 76 -11.53 -7.39 -0.15
C ASP A 76 -11.59 -6.46 1.07
N MET A 77 -10.41 -6.09 1.58
CA MET A 77 -10.26 -5.21 2.72
C MET A 77 -9.60 -3.91 2.30
N PHE A 78 -10.22 -2.78 2.66
CA PHE A 78 -9.57 -1.48 2.62
C PHE A 78 -8.55 -1.40 3.75
N HIS A 79 -7.28 -1.69 3.48
CA HIS A 79 -6.19 -1.46 4.43
C HIS A 79 -5.40 -0.24 3.96
N PRO A 80 -4.91 0.66 4.86
CA PRO A 80 -4.10 1.83 4.46
C PRO A 80 -2.92 1.52 3.53
N ASN A 81 -2.45 0.27 3.54
CA ASN A 81 -1.34 -0.22 2.71
C ASN A 81 -1.76 -0.90 1.39
N ARG A 82 -3.06 -1.08 1.12
CA ARG A 82 -3.60 -1.68 -0.11
C ARG A 82 -4.99 -1.13 -0.40
N PHE A 83 -5.05 0.10 -0.89
CA PHE A 83 -6.22 0.57 -1.61
C PHE A 83 -6.36 -0.30 -2.87
N PRO A 84 -7.46 -1.07 -3.03
CA PRO A 84 -7.64 -1.91 -4.22
C PRO A 84 -7.49 -1.09 -5.50
N SER A 85 -6.80 -1.67 -6.49
CA SER A 85 -6.49 -1.03 -7.77
C SER A 85 -5.61 0.22 -7.72
N VAL A 86 -5.15 0.68 -6.55
CA VAL A 86 -4.22 1.82 -6.50
C VAL A 86 -2.80 1.34 -6.75
N ILE A 87 -2.17 1.94 -7.76
CA ILE A 87 -0.80 1.61 -8.20
C ILE A 87 0.24 2.61 -7.66
N GLY A 88 -0.20 3.70 -7.05
CA GLY A 88 0.69 4.65 -6.38
C GLY A 88 -0.02 5.90 -5.88
N CYS A 89 0.61 6.56 -4.92
CA CYS A 89 0.22 7.89 -4.45
C CYS A 89 1.15 8.93 -5.07
N MET A 90 0.59 10.05 -5.52
CA MET A 90 1.31 11.15 -6.14
C MET A 90 1.14 12.44 -5.34
N ASP A 91 2.21 13.23 -5.27
CA ASP A 91 2.21 14.55 -4.66
C ASP A 91 3.27 15.46 -5.29
N GLY A 92 3.03 16.77 -5.22
CA GLY A 92 3.94 17.82 -5.65
C GLY A 92 4.76 18.37 -4.48
N THR A 93 6.08 18.48 -4.65
CA THR A 93 6.96 19.08 -3.66
C THR A 93 7.80 20.21 -4.26
N HIS A 94 7.89 21.32 -3.52
CA HIS A 94 8.70 22.46 -3.93
C HIS A 94 10.13 22.30 -3.42
N ILE A 95 11.06 22.15 -4.35
CA ILE A 95 12.50 22.16 -4.07
C ILE A 95 12.99 23.61 -4.18
N PRO A 96 13.46 24.24 -3.09
CA PRO A 96 13.96 25.60 -3.13
C PRO A 96 15.16 25.73 -4.08
N ILE A 97 15.21 26.82 -4.82
CA ILE A 97 16.33 27.16 -5.69
C ILE A 97 16.79 28.60 -5.45
N THR A 98 18.00 28.91 -5.88
CA THR A 98 18.40 30.31 -6.06
C THR A 98 17.58 30.91 -7.19
N ALA A 99 17.15 32.17 -7.04
CA ALA A 99 16.41 32.89 -8.07
C ALA A 99 17.16 32.84 -9.43
N PRO A 100 16.53 32.34 -10.49
CA PRO A 100 17.17 32.28 -11.80
C PRO A 100 17.28 33.67 -12.43
N SER A 101 18.24 33.87 -13.34
CA SER A 101 18.47 35.16 -14.00
C SER A 101 17.46 35.48 -15.12
N HIS A 102 16.80 34.46 -15.66
CA HIS A 102 15.80 34.58 -16.72
C HIS A 102 14.47 34.01 -16.24
N ASN A 103 13.36 34.70 -16.53
CA ASN A 103 12.01 34.29 -16.16
C ASN A 103 11.86 33.97 -14.67
N GLU A 104 12.52 34.74 -13.81
CA GLU A 104 12.58 34.56 -12.36
C GLU A 104 11.19 34.40 -11.73
N ALA A 105 10.23 35.22 -12.16
CA ALA A 105 8.87 35.23 -11.64
C ALA A 105 8.16 33.88 -11.81
N ASP A 106 8.49 33.11 -12.85
CA ASP A 106 7.90 31.80 -13.10
C ASP A 106 8.28 30.78 -12.02
N TYR A 107 9.38 30.99 -11.32
CA TYR A 107 9.87 30.09 -10.28
C TYR A 107 9.35 30.45 -8.88
N VAL A 108 8.61 31.54 -8.74
CA VAL A 108 8.03 31.95 -7.47
C VAL A 108 6.76 31.14 -7.18
N ASN A 109 6.75 30.39 -6.09
CA ASN A 109 5.59 29.61 -5.66
C ASN A 109 4.57 30.43 -4.84
N ARG A 110 3.46 29.80 -4.45
CA ARG A 110 2.40 30.40 -3.60
C ARG A 110 2.87 30.91 -2.23
N LYS A 111 4.06 30.51 -1.77
CA LYS A 111 4.68 30.97 -0.52
C LYS A 111 5.72 32.08 -0.76
N SER A 112 5.77 32.63 -1.98
CA SER A 112 6.73 33.66 -2.39
C SER A 112 8.20 33.22 -2.30
N ILE A 113 8.46 31.93 -2.55
CA ILE A 113 9.81 31.35 -2.55
C ILE A 113 10.13 30.82 -3.96
N HIS A 114 11.36 31.07 -4.43
CA HIS A 114 11.88 30.46 -5.66
C HIS A 114 12.04 28.95 -5.49
N SER A 115 11.39 28.19 -6.36
CA SER A 115 11.43 26.73 -6.30
C SER A 115 11.23 26.10 -7.68
N ILE A 116 11.61 24.83 -7.78
CA ILE A 116 11.16 23.90 -8.81
C ILE A 116 10.04 23.08 -8.17
N ASN A 117 8.92 22.93 -8.87
CA ASN A 117 7.88 22.00 -8.45
C ASN A 117 8.20 20.61 -9.00
N VAL A 118 8.34 19.63 -8.11
CA VAL A 118 8.71 18.25 -8.41
C VAL A 118 7.56 17.35 -8.04
N GLN A 119 6.98 16.67 -9.02
CA GLN A 119 5.99 15.62 -8.76
C GLN A 119 6.71 14.30 -8.53
N ILE A 120 6.29 13.56 -7.51
CA ILE A 120 6.80 12.22 -7.19
C ILE A 120 5.61 11.27 -7.07
N ILE A 121 5.80 10.03 -7.53
CA ILE A 121 4.84 8.94 -7.34
C ILE A 121 5.54 7.79 -6.63
N CYS A 122 4.91 7.33 -5.56
CA CYS A 122 5.42 6.25 -4.72
C CYS A 122 4.36 5.15 -4.60
N ASP A 123 4.79 3.89 -4.76
CA ASP A 123 3.90 2.74 -4.60
C ASP A 123 3.79 2.30 -3.13
N ALA A 124 2.92 1.32 -2.88
CA ALA A 124 2.71 0.75 -1.55
C ALA A 124 3.91 -0.04 -1.00
N ALA A 125 4.92 -0.33 -1.83
CA ALA A 125 6.18 -0.94 -1.44
C ALA A 125 7.28 0.12 -1.14
N TYR A 126 6.90 1.40 -1.08
CA TYR A 126 7.79 2.55 -0.88
C TYR A 126 8.79 2.75 -2.03
N ILE A 127 8.48 2.26 -3.23
CA ILE A 127 9.30 2.46 -4.41
C ILE A 127 8.82 3.70 -5.16
N ILE A 128 9.75 4.61 -5.44
CA ILE A 128 9.50 5.75 -6.32
C ILE A 128 9.44 5.24 -7.76
N SER A 129 8.24 5.25 -8.33
CA SER A 129 7.99 4.73 -9.69
C SER A 129 8.08 5.82 -10.75
N ASN A 130 7.89 7.09 -10.37
CA ASN A 130 7.97 8.22 -11.29
C ASN A 130 8.38 9.52 -10.58
N VAL A 131 9.14 10.36 -11.29
CA VAL A 131 9.55 11.71 -10.86
C VAL A 131 9.51 12.65 -12.06
N GLU A 132 8.86 13.81 -11.92
CA GLU A 132 8.87 14.91 -12.89
C GLU A 132 9.44 16.17 -12.22
N ALA A 133 10.70 16.51 -12.51
CA ALA A 133 11.46 17.56 -11.81
C ALA A 133 11.85 18.76 -12.70
N LYS A 134 11.06 19.05 -13.73
CA LYS A 134 11.38 20.05 -14.78
C LYS A 134 10.55 21.33 -14.70
N TRP A 135 9.64 21.44 -13.73
CA TRP A 135 8.60 22.47 -13.71
C TRP A 135 8.96 23.63 -12.79
N SER A 136 8.71 24.85 -13.25
CA SER A 136 8.92 26.04 -12.44
C SER A 136 7.95 26.08 -11.25
N GLY A 137 8.35 26.75 -10.17
CA GLY A 137 7.62 26.76 -8.89
C GLY A 137 6.23 27.37 -8.92
N SER A 138 5.87 28.13 -9.96
CA SER A 138 4.51 28.64 -10.15
C SER A 138 3.55 27.62 -10.78
N VAL A 139 4.07 26.52 -11.35
CA VAL A 139 3.26 25.53 -12.06
C VAL A 139 2.47 24.68 -11.08
N HIS A 140 1.18 24.53 -11.36
CA HIS A 140 0.24 23.73 -10.55
C HIS A 140 0.45 22.23 -10.76
N ASP A 141 0.27 21.43 -9.69
CA ASP A 141 0.51 19.98 -9.67
C ASP A 141 -0.30 19.23 -10.76
N TRP A 142 -1.58 19.57 -10.90
CA TRP A 142 -2.42 19.09 -12.02
C TRP A 142 -1.77 19.23 -13.39
N ARG A 143 -1.13 20.36 -13.68
CA ARG A 143 -0.50 20.60 -14.99
C ARG A 143 0.72 19.71 -15.19
N ILE A 144 1.51 19.50 -14.14
CA ILE A 144 2.66 18.59 -14.14
C ILE A 144 2.20 17.17 -14.48
N TYR A 145 1.15 16.69 -13.80
CA TYR A 145 0.58 15.38 -14.08
C TYR A 145 0.01 15.31 -15.49
N HIS A 146 -0.84 16.25 -15.89
CA HIS A 146 -1.53 16.25 -17.17
C HIS A 146 -0.56 16.24 -18.36
N GLU A 147 0.56 16.97 -18.26
CA GLU A 147 1.61 17.01 -19.31
C GLU A 147 2.70 15.92 -19.14
N SER A 148 2.60 15.05 -18.13
CA SER A 148 3.56 13.96 -17.91
C SER A 148 3.40 12.82 -18.93
N ASN A 149 4.49 12.10 -19.21
CA ASN A 149 4.42 10.88 -20.01
C ASN A 149 3.53 9.83 -19.31
N LEU A 150 3.57 9.78 -17.98
CA LEU A 150 2.78 8.81 -17.22
C LEU A 150 1.27 9.00 -17.41
N SER A 151 0.76 10.23 -17.38
CA SER A 151 -0.66 10.52 -17.65
C SER A 151 -1.08 9.99 -19.01
N ASN A 152 -0.27 10.21 -20.06
CA ASN A 152 -0.53 9.68 -21.40
C ASN A 152 -0.59 8.14 -21.43
N ARG A 153 0.31 7.47 -20.71
CA ARG A 153 0.36 6.00 -20.63
C ARG A 153 -0.83 5.43 -19.85
N LEU A 154 -1.26 6.10 -18.77
CA LEU A 154 -2.47 5.73 -18.02
C LEU A 154 -3.73 5.87 -18.88
N GLN A 155 -3.87 6.97 -19.61
CA GLN A 155 -5.02 7.16 -20.53
C GLN A 155 -5.08 6.13 -21.66
N ARG A 156 -3.93 5.57 -22.05
CA ARG A 156 -3.83 4.48 -23.02
C ARG A 156 -4.12 3.09 -22.44
N GLY A 157 -4.35 2.98 -21.13
CA GLY A 157 -4.57 1.70 -20.46
C GLY A 157 -3.31 0.84 -20.36
N GLU A 158 -2.12 1.44 -20.41
CA GLU A 158 -0.85 0.70 -20.24
C GLU A 158 -0.63 0.19 -18.81
N PHE A 159 -1.40 0.71 -17.85
CA PHE A 159 -1.39 0.29 -16.45
C PHE A 159 -2.79 -0.09 -16.02
N ASP A 160 -2.89 -1.19 -15.27
CA ASP A 160 -4.12 -1.62 -14.63
C ASP A 160 -4.17 -1.07 -13.20
N GLY A 161 -4.75 0.13 -13.05
CA GLY A 161 -4.95 0.75 -11.74
C GLY A 161 -5.11 2.27 -11.74
N LEU A 162 -5.29 2.82 -10.54
CA LEU A 162 -5.55 4.21 -10.23
C LEU A 162 -4.36 4.84 -9.50
N LEU A 163 -4.13 6.12 -9.73
CA LEU A 163 -3.23 6.92 -8.90
C LEU A 163 -4.05 7.70 -7.87
N LEU A 164 -3.59 7.75 -6.62
CA LEU A 164 -4.16 8.62 -5.61
C LEU A 164 -3.39 9.94 -5.59
N GLY A 165 -4.09 11.07 -5.74
CA GLY A 165 -3.52 12.40 -5.60
C GLY A 165 -4.29 13.21 -4.57
N ASP A 166 -3.68 14.31 -4.10
CA ASP A 166 -4.41 15.27 -3.26
C ASP A 166 -5.40 16.12 -4.09
N ARG A 167 -6.05 17.10 -3.45
CA ARG A 167 -7.02 17.99 -4.11
C ARG A 167 -6.42 18.87 -5.21
N GLY A 168 -5.09 18.96 -5.31
CA GLY A 168 -4.37 19.68 -6.35
C GLY A 168 -4.42 19.02 -7.73
N TYR A 169 -4.88 17.76 -7.81
CA TYR A 169 -5.01 17.01 -9.06
C TYR A 169 -6.49 16.92 -9.48
N HIS A 170 -6.89 17.78 -10.43
CA HIS A 170 -8.26 17.84 -10.96
C HIS A 170 -8.58 16.69 -11.94
N ALA A 171 -8.62 15.45 -11.47
CA ALA A 171 -9.26 14.36 -12.21
C ALA A 171 -9.99 13.44 -11.24
N ASN A 172 -10.98 12.72 -11.78
CA ASN A 172 -11.66 11.59 -11.14
C ASN A 172 -10.67 10.46 -10.81
N LEU A 173 -9.84 10.71 -9.80
CA LEU A 173 -9.01 9.76 -9.12
C LEU A 173 -9.72 9.55 -7.79
N VAL A 174 -10.19 8.32 -7.57
CA VAL A 174 -10.96 7.95 -6.37
C VAL A 174 -10.16 8.27 -5.12
#